data_AF-A0A962WF90-F1
#
_entry.id   AF-A0A962WF90-F1
#
_cell.length_a   1.000
_cell.length_b   1.000
_cell.length_c   1.000
_cell.angle_alpha   90.00
_cell.angle_beta   90.00
_cell.angle_gamma   90.00
#
_symmetry.space_group_name_H-M   'P 1'
#
loop_
_entity.id
_entity.type
_entity.pdbx_description
1 polymer ?
#
loop_
_entity_poly.entity_id
_entity_poly.type
_entity_poly.pdbx_seq_one_letter_code
_entity_poly.pdbx_strand_id
1 'polypeptide(L)'
;MSTVVYPGTFDPITFGHVDLIERALRLFDRVIVAVAHNGGKGPAFNIDQRCELARAALAEFDGAVVLPFDNLLVDFLREHQAQALLRGLRAVSDFEYEFQLASMNRHLAPEAETL
;
A
#
# COMPACT_ATOMS: atom_id res chain seq x y z
N MET A 1 18.20 1.52 -4.61
CA MET A 1 17.06 2.36 -4.22
C MET A 1 16.00 1.45 -3.63
N SER A 2 15.73 1.55 -2.34
CA SER A 2 14.79 0.68 -1.63
C SER A 2 13.35 1.18 -1.82
N THR A 3 12.46 0.31 -2.28
CA THR A 3 11.06 0.62 -2.57
C THR A 3 10.15 -0.33 -1.80
N VAL A 4 9.16 0.26 -1.12
CA VAL A 4 8.08 -0.47 -0.44
C VAL A 4 6.74 -0.10 -1.04
N VAL A 5 5.84 -1.06 -1.14
CA VAL A 5 4.46 -0.83 -1.59
C VAL A 5 3.53 -0.87 -0.38
N TYR A 6 2.68 0.14 -0.25
CA TYR A 6 1.61 0.21 0.73
C TYR A 6 0.25 0.13 0.02
N PRO A 7 -0.37 -1.06 -0.09
CA PRO A 7 -1.62 -1.21 -0.80
C PRO A 7 -2.82 -0.94 0.10
N GLY A 8 -3.87 -0.39 -0.49
CA GLY A 8 -5.14 -0.19 0.19
C GLY A 8 -6.21 0.38 -0.71
N THR A 9 -7.45 0.37 -0.23
CA THR A 9 -8.56 1.04 -0.93
C THR A 9 -8.45 2.56 -0.79
N PHE A 10 -7.97 3.08 0.36
CA PHE A 10 -7.83 4.53 0.62
C PHE A 10 -9.09 5.34 0.29
N ASP A 11 -10.21 4.96 0.90
CA ASP A 11 -11.54 5.53 0.64
C ASP A 11 -12.14 6.23 1.88
N PRO A 12 -11.71 7.46 2.21
CA PRO A 12 -10.56 8.19 1.67
C PRO A 12 -9.24 7.84 2.40
N ILE A 13 -8.13 8.44 1.97
CA ILE A 13 -6.90 8.46 2.76
C ILE A 13 -7.15 9.17 4.12
N THR A 14 -6.43 8.76 5.17
CA THR A 14 -6.62 9.25 6.55
C THR A 14 -5.26 9.60 7.16
N PHE A 15 -5.23 10.36 8.25
CA PHE A 15 -3.97 10.66 8.96
C PHE A 15 -3.23 9.41 9.45
N GLY A 16 -3.94 8.32 9.77
CA GLY A 16 -3.30 7.04 10.10
C GLY A 16 -2.54 6.43 8.92
N HIS A 17 -3.04 6.61 7.69
CA HIS A 17 -2.32 6.20 6.48
C HIS A 17 -1.09 7.08 6.25
N VAL A 18 -1.23 8.40 6.42
CA VAL A 18 -0.14 9.36 6.25
C VAL A 18 0.99 9.11 7.26
N ASP A 19 0.68 8.88 8.54
CA ASP A 19 1.68 8.53 9.57
C ASP A 19 2.48 7.28 9.19
N LEU A 20 1.80 6.24 8.69
CA LEU A 20 2.47 5.00 8.28
C LEU A 20 3.40 5.22 7.08
N ILE A 21 2.97 6.05 6.11
CA ILE A 21 3.79 6.43 4.95
C ILE A 21 5.01 7.23 5.39
N GLU A 22 4.85 8.21 6.28
CA GLU A 22 5.97 8.99 6.82
C GLU A 22 6.98 8.09 7.52
N ARG A 23 6.52 7.14 8.33
CA ARG A 23 7.40 6.18 9.01
C ARG A 23 8.12 5.26 8.02
N ALA A 24 7.47 4.84 6.95
CA ALA A 24 8.08 4.01 5.91
C ALA A 24 9.15 4.78 5.12
N LEU A 25 8.94 6.09 4.85
CA LEU A 25 9.93 6.95 4.18
C LEU A 25 11.23 7.14 4.98
N ARG A 26 11.23 6.84 6.29
CA ARG A 26 12.46 6.82 7.10
C ARG A 26 13.29 5.54 6.91
N LEU A 27 12.70 4.50 6.31
CA LEU A 27 13.30 3.18 6.13
C LEU A 27 13.55 2.85 4.65
N PHE A 28 12.77 3.44 3.74
CA PHE A 28 12.80 3.19 2.32
C PHE A 28 13.00 4.49 1.54
N ASP A 29 13.76 4.43 0.44
CA ASP A 29 13.97 5.57 -0.45
C ASP A 29 12.66 5.98 -1.15
N ARG A 30 11.74 5.03 -1.37
CA ARG A 30 10.45 5.25 -2.04
C ARG A 30 9.33 4.43 -1.42
N VAL A 31 8.18 5.08 -1.23
CA VAL A 31 6.91 4.43 -0.83
C VAL A 31 5.91 4.57 -1.96
N ILE A 32 5.45 3.45 -2.51
CA ILE A 32 4.37 3.42 -3.50
C ILE A 32 3.06 3.16 -2.77
N VAL A 33 2.18 4.16 -2.75
CA VAL A 33 0.81 4.03 -2.24
C VAL A 33 -0.05 3.45 -3.37
N ALA A 34 -0.29 2.15 -3.31
CA ALA A 34 -0.99 1.40 -4.34
C ALA A 34 -2.51 1.40 -4.07
N VAL A 35 -3.25 2.19 -4.84
CA VAL A 35 -4.69 2.39 -4.69
C VAL A 35 -5.44 1.32 -5.46
N ALA A 36 -6.11 0.40 -4.75
CA ALA A 36 -6.79 -0.72 -5.39
C ALA A 36 -8.03 -0.26 -6.17
N HIS A 37 -8.19 -0.74 -7.41
CA HIS A 37 -9.40 -0.53 -8.21
C HIS A 37 -10.63 -1.16 -7.54
N ASN A 38 -10.50 -2.42 -7.13
CA ASN A 38 -11.57 -3.22 -6.54
C ASN A 38 -11.35 -3.40 -5.04
N GLY A 39 -11.62 -2.36 -4.25
CA GLY A 39 -11.52 -2.40 -2.78
C GLY A 39 -12.56 -3.26 -2.06
N GLY A 40 -13.44 -3.95 -2.81
CA GLY A 40 -14.67 -4.56 -2.29
C GLY A 40 -15.67 -3.51 -1.78
N LYS A 41 -16.95 -3.86 -1.73
CA LYS A 41 -18.03 -3.05 -1.12
C LYS A 41 -18.23 -1.63 -1.66
N GLY A 42 -18.13 -1.40 -2.98
CA GLY A 42 -18.58 -0.16 -3.63
C GLY A 42 -18.04 1.12 -2.97
N PRO A 43 -16.78 1.49 -3.25
CA PRO A 43 -16.13 2.66 -2.63
C PRO A 43 -16.96 3.94 -2.76
N ALA A 44 -16.90 4.80 -1.74
CA ALA A 44 -17.57 6.10 -1.74
C ALA A 44 -16.99 7.04 -2.81
N PHE A 45 -15.68 6.93 -3.07
CA PHE A 45 -14.97 7.69 -4.09
C PHE A 45 -14.48 6.78 -5.23
N ASN A 46 -14.55 7.27 -6.47
CA ASN A 46 -13.98 6.56 -7.60
C ASN A 46 -12.44 6.51 -7.52
N ILE A 47 -11.81 5.68 -8.36
CA ILE A 47 -10.35 5.47 -8.30
C ILE A 47 -9.56 6.78 -8.50
N ASP A 48 -10.00 7.64 -9.40
CA ASP A 48 -9.32 8.89 -9.72
C ASP A 48 -9.39 9.85 -8.53
N GLN A 49 -10.58 10.00 -7.93
CA GLN A 49 -10.79 10.80 -6.72
C GLN A 49 -9.94 10.31 -5.55
N ARG A 50 -9.85 8.98 -5.34
CA ARG A 50 -9.00 8.41 -4.28
C ARG A 50 -7.52 8.68 -4.53
N CYS A 51 -7.07 8.54 -5.78
CA CYS A 51 -5.71 8.89 -6.18
C CYS A 51 -5.42 10.39 -5.98
N GLU A 52 -6.35 11.26 -6.36
CA GLU A 52 -6.22 12.71 -6.19
C GLU A 52 -6.14 13.11 -4.71
N LEU A 53 -7.04 12.58 -3.87
CA LEU A 53 -7.01 12.82 -2.43
C LEU A 53 -5.70 12.33 -1.80
N ALA A 54 -5.24 11.13 -2.19
CA ALA A 54 -3.97 10.60 -1.72
C ALA A 54 -2.77 11.45 -2.18
N ARG A 55 -2.73 11.90 -3.44
CA ARG A 55 -1.66 12.80 -3.93
C ARG A 55 -1.65 14.12 -3.20
N ALA A 56 -2.83 14.71 -2.97
CA ALA A 56 -2.94 15.97 -2.24
C ALA A 56 -2.48 15.83 -0.78
N ALA A 57 -2.86 14.74 -0.12
CA ALA A 57 -2.46 14.45 1.27
C ALA A 57 -0.96 14.13 1.42
N LEU A 58 -0.28 13.78 0.33
CA LEU A 58 1.12 13.35 0.34
C LEU A 58 2.05 14.33 -0.40
N ALA A 59 1.56 15.51 -0.76
CA ALA A 59 2.28 16.46 -1.62
C ALA A 59 3.61 16.96 -1.02
N GLU A 60 3.78 16.87 0.30
CA GLU A 60 5.01 17.25 1.01
C GLU A 60 6.08 16.15 1.05
N PHE A 61 5.76 14.93 0.61
CA PHE A 61 6.65 13.77 0.68
C PHE A 61 7.22 13.42 -0.70
N ASP A 62 8.44 13.87 -0.99
CA ASP A 62 9.11 13.61 -2.28
C ASP A 62 9.30 12.11 -2.61
N GLY A 63 9.39 11.26 -1.57
CA GLY A 63 9.53 9.81 -1.74
C GLY A 63 8.21 9.04 -1.86
N ALA A 64 7.04 9.71 -1.74
CA ALA A 64 5.74 9.08 -1.83
C ALA A 64 5.17 9.16 -3.26
N VAL A 65 4.80 8.01 -3.83
CA VAL A 65 4.20 7.95 -5.18
C VAL A 65 2.86 7.23 -5.11
N VAL A 66 1.81 7.86 -5.62
CA VAL A 66 0.45 7.29 -5.64
C VAL A 66 0.16 6.71 -7.02
N LEU A 67 -0.11 5.41 -7.07
CA LEU A 67 -0.42 4.68 -8.29
C LEU A 67 -1.71 3.85 -8.11
N PRO A 68 -2.65 3.89 -9.06
CA PRO A 68 -3.74 2.92 -9.09
C PRO A 68 -3.20 1.54 -9.50
N PHE A 69 -3.87 0.48 -9.06
CA PHE A 69 -3.62 -0.87 -9.58
C PHE A 69 -4.90 -1.70 -9.64
N ASP A 70 -4.98 -2.59 -10.64
CA ASP A 70 -6.12 -3.47 -10.92
C ASP A 70 -5.73 -4.95 -11.12
N ASN A 71 -4.44 -5.26 -11.03
CA ASN A 71 -3.88 -6.61 -11.13
C ASN A 71 -3.62 -7.22 -9.74
N LEU A 72 -2.99 -8.40 -9.73
CA LEU A 72 -2.59 -9.04 -8.47
C LEU A 72 -1.48 -8.22 -7.80
N LEU A 73 -1.59 -8.03 -6.49
CA LEU A 73 -0.60 -7.29 -5.70
C LEU A 73 0.83 -7.83 -5.88
N VAL A 74 0.97 -9.15 -6.04
CA VAL A 74 2.26 -9.80 -6.29
C VAL A 74 2.89 -9.36 -7.61
N ASP A 75 2.08 -9.18 -8.65
CA ASP A 75 2.54 -8.74 -9.96
C ASP A 75 2.89 -7.26 -9.92
N PHE A 76 2.10 -6.45 -9.20
CA PHE A 76 2.38 -5.04 -8.96
C PHE A 76 3.71 -4.82 -8.21
N LEU A 77 3.98 -5.65 -7.18
CA LEU A 77 5.26 -5.63 -6.45
C LEU A 77 6.44 -5.89 -7.41
N ARG A 78 6.31 -6.90 -8.29
CA ARG A 78 7.34 -7.27 -9.26
C ARG A 78 7.55 -6.19 -10.32
N GLU A 79 6.47 -5.63 -10.86
CA GLU A 79 6.49 -4.56 -11.86
C GLU A 79 7.27 -3.34 -11.36
N HIS A 80 7.11 -3.01 -10.08
CA HIS A 80 7.79 -1.87 -9.45
C HIS A 80 9.09 -2.23 -8.72
N GLN A 81 9.57 -3.47 -8.85
CA GLN A 81 10.78 -3.96 -8.19
C GLN A 81 10.81 -3.65 -6.69
N ALA A 82 9.64 -3.69 -6.05
CA ALA A 82 9.49 -3.41 -4.63
C ALA A 82 10.05 -4.57 -3.80
N GLN A 83 10.88 -4.26 -2.80
CA GLN A 83 11.47 -5.30 -1.94
C GLN A 83 10.59 -5.66 -0.75
N ALA A 84 9.60 -4.82 -0.44
CA ALA A 84 8.73 -5.03 0.70
C ALA A 84 7.29 -4.59 0.44
N LEU A 85 6.39 -5.21 1.20
CA LEU A 85 5.00 -4.87 1.34
C LEU A 85 4.76 -4.30 2.74
N LEU A 86 4.27 -3.06 2.82
CA LEU A 86 3.90 -2.41 4.08
C LEU A 86 2.43 -2.67 4.40
N ARG A 87 2.11 -3.02 5.65
CA ARG A 87 0.72 -3.12 6.11
C ARG A 87 0.53 -2.44 7.47
N GLY A 88 -0.62 -1.80 7.64
CA GLY A 88 -1.01 -1.17 8.91
C GLY A 88 -1.93 -2.11 9.69
N LEU A 89 -1.48 -2.59 10.84
CA LEU A 89 -2.30 -3.35 11.80
C LEU A 89 -2.91 -2.39 12.82
N ARG A 90 -4.24 -2.36 12.95
CA ARG A 90 -4.94 -1.44 13.88
C ARG A 90 -5.61 -2.15 15.03
N ALA A 91 -6.12 -3.36 14.81
CA ALA A 91 -6.76 -4.18 15.84
C ALA A 91 -6.28 -5.64 15.78
N VAL A 92 -6.44 -6.37 16.89
CA VAL A 92 -6.07 -7.82 16.97
C VAL A 92 -6.80 -8.64 15.90
N SER A 93 -8.03 -8.26 15.53
CA SER A 93 -8.78 -8.90 14.45
C SER A 93 -8.14 -8.73 13.06
N ASP A 94 -7.36 -7.68 12.84
CA ASP A 94 -6.63 -7.50 11.58
C ASP A 94 -5.47 -8.50 11.48
N PHE A 95 -4.90 -8.91 12.61
CA PHE A 95 -3.72 -9.75 12.65
C PHE A 95 -3.95 -11.12 12.01
N GLU A 96 -5.05 -11.82 12.34
CA GLU A 96 -5.31 -13.15 11.77
C GLU A 96 -5.49 -13.11 10.25
N TYR A 97 -6.22 -12.11 9.76
CA TYR A 97 -6.43 -11.91 8.32
C TYR A 97 -5.11 -11.57 7.60
N GLU A 98 -4.35 -10.61 8.14
CA GLU A 98 -3.07 -10.21 7.55
C GLU A 98 -2.02 -11.31 7.63
N PHE A 99 -2.01 -12.13 8.70
CA PHE A 99 -1.08 -13.24 8.84
C PHE A 99 -1.31 -14.32 7.78
N GLN A 100 -2.57 -14.62 7.45
CA GLN A 100 -2.90 -15.53 6.35
C GLN A 100 -2.43 -14.98 5.00
N LEU A 101 -2.68 -13.70 4.73
CA LEU A 101 -2.23 -13.06 3.49
C LEU A 101 -0.71 -13.02 3.37
N ALA A 102 -0.01 -12.67 4.44
CA ALA A 102 1.45 -12.62 4.48
C ALA A 102 2.06 -14.01 4.19
N SER A 103 1.49 -15.07 4.76
CA SER A 103 1.90 -16.46 4.49
C SER A 103 1.73 -16.83 3.01
N MET A 104 0.59 -16.47 2.42
CA MET A 104 0.33 -16.73 1.00
C MET A 104 1.27 -15.92 0.09
N ASN A 105 1.47 -14.64 0.37
CA ASN A 105 2.35 -13.77 -0.41
C ASN A 105 3.81 -14.23 -0.34
N ARG A 106 4.29 -14.69 0.82
CA ARG A 106 5.65 -15.27 0.94
C ARG A 106 5.85 -16.50 0.06
N HIS A 107 4.80 -17.30 -0.16
CA HIS A 107 4.86 -18.44 -1.07
C HIS A 107 4.86 -18.01 -2.54
N LEU A 108 4.11 -16.97 -2.88
CA LEU A 108 3.92 -16.50 -4.26
C LEU A 108 5.04 -15.54 -4.74
N ALA A 109 5.63 -14.76 -3.84
CA ALA A 109 6.77 -13.87 -4.06
C ALA A 109 7.77 -13.99 -2.90
N PRO A 110 8.59 -15.06 -2.88
CA PRO A 110 9.62 -15.26 -1.86
C PRO A 110 10.69 -14.15 -1.85
N GLU A 111 10.80 -13.37 -2.92
CA GLU A 111 11.68 -12.22 -3.05
C GLU A 111 11.21 -10.97 -2.28
N ALA A 112 9.95 -10.92 -1.84
CA ALA A 112 9.35 -9.77 -1.17
C ALA A 112 9.06 -10.07 0.31
N GLU A 113 9.46 -9.15 1.20
CA GLU A 113 9.14 -9.25 2.63
C GLU A 113 7.84 -8.50 2.97
N THR A 114 7.07 -9.01 3.94
CA THR A 114 5.89 -8.31 4.46
C THR A 114 6.22 -7.74 5.84
N LEU A 115 6.07 -6.42 6.01
CA LEU A 115 6.42 -5.63 7.20
C LEU A 115 5.21 -4.91 7.80
#